data_AF-A0A920NQK1-F1
#
_entry.id   AF-A0A920NQK1-F1
#
_cell.length_a   1.000
_cell.length_b   1.000
_cell.length_c   1.000
_cell.angle_alpha   90.00
_cell.angle_beta   90.00
_cell.angle_gamma   90.00
#
_symmetry.space_group_name_H-M   'P 1'
#
loop_
_entity.id
_entity.type
_entity.pdbx_description
1 polymer ?
#
loop_
_entity_poly.entity_id
_entity_poly.type
_entity_poly.pdbx_seq_one_letter_code
_entity_poly.pdbx_strand_id
1 'polypeptide(L)'
;MARATPFLGSEGPGAALLAIGDINFFTMASDARFALIGGRFMGEAALLRFYVLHCIGLPFIIMIFMAVHFWRVRKDGGISTPV
;
A
#
# COMPACT_ATOMS: atom_id res chain seq x y z
N MET A 1 -11.17 9.44 2.03
CA MET A 1 -9.69 9.55 1.95
C MET A 1 -9.09 8.47 1.05
N ALA A 2 -9.24 7.17 1.32
CA ALA A 2 -8.64 6.12 0.47
C ALA A 2 -9.11 6.10 -1.02
N ARG A 3 -10.30 6.64 -1.31
CA ARG A 3 -10.84 6.77 -2.68
C ARG A 3 -10.22 7.92 -3.49
N ALA A 4 -9.56 8.86 -2.81
CA ALA A 4 -8.88 10.00 -3.45
C ALA A 4 -7.40 9.70 -3.71
N THR A 5 -6.99 8.42 -3.64
CA THR A 5 -5.62 8.03 -3.93
C THR A 5 -5.32 8.35 -5.40
N PRO A 6 -4.17 8.99 -5.72
CA PRO A 6 -3.98 9.60 -7.04
C PRO A 6 -4.13 8.66 -8.23
N PHE A 7 -3.70 7.40 -8.10
CA PHE A 7 -3.68 6.43 -9.21
C PHE A 7 -4.61 5.22 -9.03
N LEU A 8 -5.00 4.91 -7.79
CA LEU A 8 -5.76 3.71 -7.44
C LEU A 8 -7.10 4.07 -6.78
N GLY A 9 -7.49 5.35 -6.88
CA GLY A 9 -8.64 5.97 -6.25
C GLY A 9 -9.70 6.33 -7.29
N SER A 10 -10.95 5.89 -7.15
CA SER A 10 -12.05 6.25 -8.06
C SER A 10 -12.39 7.76 -8.06
N GLU A 11 -11.98 8.47 -7.00
CA GLU A 11 -12.14 9.92 -6.83
C GLU A 11 -10.79 10.66 -6.96
N GLY A 12 -9.72 9.96 -7.35
CA GLY A 12 -8.38 10.53 -7.49
C GLY A 12 -8.20 11.30 -8.81
N PRO A 13 -7.36 12.35 -8.85
CA PRO A 13 -7.13 13.14 -10.07
C PRO A 13 -6.51 12.34 -11.22
N GLY A 14 -5.79 11.25 -10.93
CA GLY A 14 -5.23 10.33 -11.93
C GLY A 14 -6.17 9.21 -12.36
N ALA A 15 -7.39 9.11 -11.80
CA ALA A 15 -8.38 8.14 -12.25
C ALA A 15 -8.77 8.37 -13.72
N ALA A 16 -8.90 9.63 -14.12
CA ALA A 16 -9.20 10.03 -15.49
C ALA A 16 -8.06 9.72 -16.47
N LEU A 17 -6.80 9.63 -15.99
CA LEU A 17 -5.64 9.33 -16.83
C LEU A 17 -5.53 7.84 -17.16
N LEU A 18 -5.99 6.97 -16.26
CA LEU A 18 -6.04 5.51 -16.50
C LEU A 18 -7.30 5.07 -17.25
N ALA A 19 -8.17 5.97 -17.70
CA ALA A 19 -9.29 5.62 -18.56
C ALA A 19 -8.83 5.44 -20.03
N ILE A 20 -9.26 4.35 -20.68
CA ILE A 20 -9.18 4.24 -22.15
C ILE A 20 -10.54 4.67 -22.71
N GLY A 21 -10.61 5.86 -23.32
CA GLY A 21 -11.90 6.41 -23.78
C GLY A 21 -12.89 6.54 -22.62
N ASP A 22 -14.07 5.92 -22.76
CA ASP A 22 -15.16 5.99 -21.75
C ASP A 22 -15.10 4.91 -20.66
N ILE A 23 -14.13 3.98 -20.71
CA ILE A 23 -14.01 2.90 -19.71
C ILE A 23 -12.98 3.26 -18.62
N ASN A 24 -13.47 3.41 -17.40
CA ASN A 24 -12.65 3.62 -16.20
C ASN A 24 -12.36 2.27 -15.52
N PHE A 25 -11.09 1.92 -15.30
CA PHE A 25 -10.73 0.69 -14.59
C PHE A 25 -11.00 0.77 -13.08
N PHE A 26 -10.97 1.97 -12.50
CA PHE A 26 -11.23 2.21 -11.08
C PHE A 26 -12.68 2.66 -10.87
N THR A 27 -13.49 1.73 -10.38
CA THR A 27 -14.90 1.97 -10.04
C THR A 27 -15.07 1.88 -8.53
N MET A 28 -16.26 2.24 -8.02
CA MET A 28 -16.53 2.21 -6.57
C MET A 28 -16.41 0.79 -5.96
N ALA A 29 -16.47 -0.25 -6.80
CA ALA A 29 -16.29 -1.65 -6.43
C ALA A 29 -14.89 -2.20 -6.74
N SER A 30 -14.06 -1.47 -7.51
CA SER A 30 -12.70 -1.85 -7.90
C SER A 30 -11.68 -0.76 -7.52
N ASP A 31 -11.89 -0.15 -6.37
CA ASP A 31 -11.09 0.97 -5.84
C ASP A 31 -10.11 0.49 -4.76
N ALA A 32 -9.03 1.24 -4.50
CA ALA A 32 -8.11 0.97 -3.40
C ALA A 32 -8.83 0.81 -2.06
N ARG A 33 -9.87 1.64 -1.82
CA ARG A 33 -10.72 1.53 -0.63
C ARG A 33 -11.37 0.15 -0.54
N PHE A 34 -11.93 -0.34 -1.64
CA PHE A 34 -12.61 -1.63 -1.66
C PHE A 34 -11.62 -2.78 -1.48
N ALA A 35 -10.44 -2.69 -2.10
CA ALA A 35 -9.36 -3.66 -1.93
C ALA A 35 -8.91 -3.79 -0.47
N LEU A 36 -8.83 -2.67 0.26
CA LEU A 36 -8.43 -2.67 1.67
C LEU A 36 -9.55 -3.15 2.61
N ILE A 37 -10.78 -2.68 2.41
CA ILE A 37 -11.89 -2.95 3.34
C ILE A 37 -12.54 -4.32 3.07
N GLY A 38 -12.59 -4.77 1.81
CA GLY A 38 -13.27 -6.01 1.42
C GLY A 38 -14.81 -5.92 1.42
N GLY A 39 -15.37 -4.70 1.45
CA GLY A 39 -16.81 -4.47 1.46
C GLY A 39 -17.15 -2.99 1.25
N ARG A 40 -18.45 -2.69 1.14
CA ARG A 40 -18.93 -1.30 1.00
C ARG A 40 -18.72 -0.48 2.29
N PHE A 41 -18.82 -1.15 3.44
CA PHE A 41 -18.64 -0.59 4.77
C PHE A 41 -17.57 -1.35 5.55
N MET A 42 -17.01 -0.71 6.58
CA MET A 42 -16.10 -1.38 7.51
C MET A 42 -16.88 -2.38 8.37
N GLY A 43 -16.35 -3.59 8.48
CA GLY A 43 -16.96 -4.69 9.22
C GLY A 43 -15.95 -5.81 9.47
N GLU A 44 -16.43 -7.02 9.72
CA GLU A 44 -15.60 -8.18 10.07
C GLU A 44 -14.52 -8.49 9.02
N ALA A 45 -14.86 -8.40 7.73
CA ALA A 45 -13.91 -8.60 6.64
C ALA A 45 -12.73 -7.59 6.66
N ALA A 46 -12.99 -6.35 7.05
CA ALA A 46 -11.95 -5.34 7.18
C ALA A 46 -11.06 -5.65 8.39
N LEU A 47 -11.66 -6.04 9.52
CA LEU A 47 -10.93 -6.37 10.74
C LEU A 47 -9.93 -7.51 10.51
N LEU A 48 -10.35 -8.60 9.88
CA LEU A 48 -9.48 -9.74 9.57
C LEU A 48 -8.33 -9.34 8.63
N ARG A 49 -8.62 -8.54 7.60
CA ARG A 49 -7.59 -8.07 6.64
C ARG A 49 -6.54 -7.20 7.32
N PHE A 50 -6.96 -6.24 8.15
CA PHE A 50 -6.04 -5.39 8.88
C PHE A 50 -5.24 -6.18 9.93
N TYR A 51 -5.86 -7.18 10.57
CA TYR A 51 -5.15 -8.08 11.48
C TYR A 51 -4.01 -8.82 10.78
N VAL A 52 -4.30 -9.47 9.65
CA VAL A 52 -3.28 -10.19 8.86
C VAL A 52 -2.22 -9.24 8.31
N LEU A 53 -2.64 -8.09 7.77
CA LEU A 53 -1.72 -7.07 7.26
C LEU A 53 -0.82 -6.52 8.36
N HIS A 54 -1.32 -6.36 9.59
CA HIS A 54 -0.55 -5.81 10.70
C HIS A 54 0.36 -6.83 11.39
N CYS A 55 -0.11 -8.07 11.58
CA CYS A 55 0.65 -9.08 12.32
C CYS A 55 1.61 -9.88 11.43
N ILE A 56 1.33 -9.98 10.13
CA ILE A 56 2.14 -10.77 9.20
C ILE A 56 2.71 -9.88 8.10
N GLY A 57 1.85 -9.17 7.36
CA GLY A 57 2.27 -8.41 6.17
C GLY A 57 3.32 -7.34 6.46
N LEU A 58 2.99 -6.39 7.34
CA LEU A 58 3.87 -5.27 7.71
C LEU A 58 5.16 -5.74 8.38
N PRO A 59 5.14 -6.63 9.40
CA PRO A 59 6.36 -7.13 10.02
C PRO A 59 7.26 -7.84 9.01
N PHE A 60 6.69 -8.62 8.09
CA PHE A 60 7.46 -9.31 7.05
C PHE A 60 8.15 -8.33 6.09
N ILE A 61 7.43 -7.31 5.61
CA ILE A 61 8.00 -6.27 4.74
C ILE A 61 9.10 -5.49 5.47
N ILE A 62 8.86 -5.11 6.72
CA ILE A 62 9.86 -4.40 7.55
C ILE A 62 11.09 -5.29 7.76
N MET A 63 10.93 -6.57 8.05
CA MET A 63 12.06 -7.51 8.18
C MET A 63 12.92 -7.55 6.92
N ILE A 64 12.32 -7.60 5.72
CA ILE A 64 13.07 -7.57 4.45
C ILE A 64 13.84 -6.26 4.32
N PHE A 65 13.19 -5.12 4.54
CA PHE A 65 13.86 -3.83 4.45
C PHE A 65 14.99 -3.67 5.47
N MET A 66 14.80 -4.15 6.70
CA MET A 66 15.83 -4.13 7.74
C MET A 66 17.01 -5.06 7.37
N ALA A 67 16.74 -6.23 6.82
CA ALA A 67 17.79 -7.14 6.35
C ALA A 67 18.63 -6.50 5.23
N VAL A 68 17.98 -5.88 4.22
CA VAL A 68 18.67 -5.17 3.15
C VAL A 68 19.45 -3.97 3.72
N HIS A 69 18.83 -3.18 4.60
CA HIS A 69 19.45 -2.03 5.23
C HIS A 69 20.73 -2.43 6.00
N PHE A 70 20.67 -3.44 6.86
CA PHE A 70 21.82 -3.92 7.62
C PHE A 70 22.89 -4.57 6.73
N TRP A 71 22.48 -5.28 5.68
CA TRP A 71 23.43 -5.80 4.69
C TRP A 71 24.20 -4.67 4.00
N ARG A 72 23.51 -3.59 3.60
CA ARG A 72 24.13 -2.40 3.01
C ARG A 72 25.08 -1.71 3.99
N VAL A 73 24.65 -1.46 5.24
CA VAL A 73 25.52 -0.87 6.28
C VAL A 73 26.80 -1.70 6.47
N ARG A 74 26.68 -3.03 6.52
CA ARG A 74 27.85 -3.90 6.66
C ARG A 74 28.73 -3.91 5.41
N LYS A 75 28.14 -3.81 4.22
CA LYS A 75 28.86 -3.83 2.95
C LYS A 75 29.59 -2.51 2.67
N ASP A 76 29.02 -1.39 3.07
CA ASP A 76 29.48 -0.03 2.77
C ASP A 76 30.47 0.53 3.81
N GLY A 77 30.99 -0.31 4.71
CA GLY A 77 32.07 0.06 5.64
C GLY A 77 31.62 0.43 7.06
N GLY A 78 30.35 0.17 7.41
CA GLY A 78 29.82 0.42 8.75
C GLY A 78 29.23 1.82 8.90
N ILE A 79 29.40 2.39 10.09
CA ILE A 79 28.79 3.68 10.44
C ILE A 79 29.69 4.83 10.02
N SER A 80 29.10 5.93 9.55
CA SER A 80 29.81 7.17 9.25
C SER A 80 30.51 7.66 10.53
N THR A 81 31.83 7.63 10.55
CA THR A 81 32.63 8.24 11.62
C THR A 81 32.66 9.76 11.44
N PRO A 82 32.74 10.54 12.53
CA PRO A 82 32.86 11.98 12.44
C PRO A 82 34.17 12.39 11.74
N VAL A 83 34.07 13.48 10.97
CA VAL A 83 35.21 14.21 10.40
C VAL A 83 35.80 15.19 11.40
#